data_AF-I2H6E6-F1
#
_entry.id   AF-I2H6E6-F1
#
_cell.length_a   1.000
_cell.length_b   1.000
_cell.length_c   1.000
_cell.angle_alpha   90.00
_cell.angle_beta   90.00
_cell.angle_gamma   90.00
#
_symmetry.space_group_name_H-M   'P 1'
#
loop_
_entity.id
_entity.type
_entity.pdbx_description
1 polymer ?
#
loop_
_entity_poly.entity_id
_entity_poly.type
_entity_poly.pdbx_seq_one_letter_code
_entity_poly.pdbx_strand_id
1 'polypeptide(L)'
;MTTNLPKIYAFPELHEVAIAVADYVVYAQNHALRKSNDSKDNLTTTPALSNVTSQNNLNQINNNYTNIFPNSTVTNALTPIPTTTTSTIGAQNNLNNSSSKDSLKSAKSTKSNKSSRSVKNNNNSSNSKSKLKKKEKEKRFKIALSGGSLIQVLHEGLLKRTDIQWDKWDIYFADERLVPFDSVDSNYGQAKRKIFDLIDSEKFGKPNIYHIDESLINNPQECADNYEKTLIKGFAGRDSVKLPMFDLFLLGCAPDGHIASLFPNFQENLREKFAWVIPVEGAPSGPTNRISLTIPVICHSHRVAFVVEGSTKAPVVRIIMERPEKGLPSSIVNEGASGRVSWFVDDEALNDVFVTKRRYKFRSIQEPPTTANTRNSPSPTLNDS
;
A
#
# COMPACT_ATOMS: atom_id res chain seq x y z
N MET A 1 -0.03 -20.50 14.71
CA MET A 1 -0.55 -19.60 13.65
C MET A 1 0.17 -19.95 12.36
N THR A 2 -0.56 -20.22 11.28
CA THR A 2 0.05 -20.34 9.94
C THR A 2 0.37 -18.93 9.45
N THR A 3 1.61 -18.47 9.65
CA THR A 3 2.08 -17.22 9.05
C THR A 3 2.13 -17.43 7.54
N ASN A 4 1.24 -16.78 6.79
CA ASN A 4 1.35 -16.81 5.33
C ASN A 4 2.59 -16.00 4.96
N LEU A 5 3.66 -16.71 4.58
CA LEU A 5 4.89 -16.12 4.08
C LEU A 5 4.58 -15.21 2.87
N PRO A 6 5.28 -14.07 2.73
CA PRO A 6 5.12 -13.22 1.57
C PRO A 6 5.45 -14.00 0.29
N LYS A 7 4.79 -13.64 -0.82
CA LYS A 7 5.10 -14.21 -2.13
C LYS A 7 6.33 -13.50 -2.68
N ILE A 8 7.42 -14.21 -2.95
CA ILE A 8 8.65 -13.61 -3.48
C ILE A 8 8.82 -14.05 -4.92
N TYR A 9 8.84 -13.09 -5.84
CA TYR A 9 9.11 -13.28 -7.26
C TYR A 9 10.46 -12.65 -7.56
N ALA A 10 11.40 -13.47 -8.02
CA ALA A 10 12.75 -13.07 -8.37
C ALA A 10 12.95 -13.12 -9.88
N PHE A 11 13.70 -12.17 -10.42
CA PHE A 11 13.96 -12.04 -11.85
C PHE A 11 15.46 -11.84 -12.09
N PRO A 12 16.02 -12.33 -13.21
CA PRO A 12 17.46 -12.17 -13.49
C PRO A 12 17.88 -10.71 -13.64
N GLU A 13 17.04 -9.89 -14.27
CA GLU A 13 17.37 -8.51 -14.65
C GLU A 13 16.27 -7.52 -14.24
N LEU A 14 16.69 -6.27 -14.03
CA LEU A 14 15.82 -5.13 -13.70
C LEU A 14 14.64 -4.97 -14.67
N HIS A 15 14.88 -5.14 -15.97
CA HIS A 15 13.83 -4.97 -16.97
C HIS A 15 12.68 -5.97 -16.80
N GLU A 16 12.98 -7.21 -16.41
CA GLU A 16 11.97 -8.23 -16.14
C GLU A 16 11.14 -7.91 -14.90
N VAL A 17 11.76 -7.32 -13.88
CA VAL A 17 11.04 -6.79 -12.70
C VAL A 17 10.04 -5.74 -13.14
N ALA A 18 10.45 -4.78 -13.98
CA ALA A 18 9.57 -3.73 -14.51
C ALA A 18 8.37 -4.30 -15.29
N ILE A 19 8.58 -5.29 -16.16
CA ILE A 19 7.49 -5.95 -16.90
C ILE A 19 6.53 -6.67 -15.95
N ALA A 20 7.05 -7.42 -14.97
CA ALA A 20 6.24 -8.16 -14.02
C ALA A 20 5.44 -7.25 -13.08
N VAL A 21 6.04 -6.17 -12.59
CA VAL A 21 5.36 -5.15 -11.79
C VAL A 21 4.26 -4.48 -12.60
N ALA A 22 4.51 -4.10 -13.87
CA ALA A 22 3.49 -3.52 -14.73
C ALA A 22 2.31 -4.47 -14.98
N ASP A 23 2.57 -5.75 -15.24
CA ASP A 23 1.53 -6.78 -15.34
C ASP A 23 0.71 -6.90 -14.04
N TYR A 24 1.38 -6.88 -12.89
CA TYR A 24 0.73 -6.97 -11.58
C TYR A 24 -0.16 -5.76 -11.29
N VAL A 25 0.29 -4.56 -11.66
CA VAL A 25 -0.49 -3.31 -11.54
C VAL A 25 -1.74 -3.37 -12.41
N VAL A 26 -1.61 -3.78 -13.67
CA VAL A 26 -2.77 -3.96 -14.57
C VAL A 26 -3.72 -5.04 -14.07
N TYR A 27 -3.20 -6.14 -13.53
CA TYR A 27 -4.03 -7.16 -12.89
C TYR A 27 -4.84 -6.59 -11.71
N ALA A 28 -4.21 -5.76 -10.86
CA ALA A 28 -4.88 -5.10 -9.75
C ALA A 28 -5.95 -4.08 -10.25
N GLN A 29 -5.63 -3.29 -11.27
CA GLN A 29 -6.58 -2.41 -11.96
C GLN A 29 -7.80 -3.19 -12.43
N ASN A 30 -7.59 -4.23 -13.22
CA ASN A 30 -8.69 -5.00 -13.82
C ASN A 30 -9.56 -5.66 -12.75
N HIS A 31 -8.96 -6.11 -11.64
CA HIS A 31 -9.71 -6.61 -10.49
C HIS A 31 -10.55 -5.53 -9.80
N ALA A 32 -10.01 -4.32 -9.61
CA ALA A 32 -10.74 -3.21 -8.98
C ALA A 32 -11.92 -2.73 -9.84
N LEU A 33 -11.75 -2.74 -11.16
CA LEU A 33 -12.73 -2.23 -12.12
C LEU A 33 -13.80 -3.26 -12.54
N ARG A 34 -13.70 -4.54 -12.13
CA ARG A 34 -14.72 -5.57 -12.43
C ARG A 34 -16.11 -5.17 -11.92
N LYS A 35 -17.15 -5.41 -12.72
CA LYS A 35 -18.55 -5.21 -12.31
C LYS A 35 -18.94 -6.30 -11.30
N SER A 36 -19.71 -5.95 -10.28
CA SER A 36 -20.10 -6.88 -9.20
C SER A 36 -20.96 -8.07 -9.66
N ASN A 37 -21.47 -8.04 -10.89
CA ASN A 37 -22.35 -9.07 -11.43
C ASN A 37 -21.62 -10.35 -11.88
N ASP A 38 -20.29 -10.35 -11.99
CA ASP A 38 -19.50 -11.53 -12.36
C ASP A 38 -19.20 -12.45 -11.16
N SER A 39 -19.76 -12.17 -9.99
CA SER A 39 -19.47 -12.89 -8.73
C SER A 39 -20.33 -14.15 -8.51
N LYS A 40 -21.24 -14.48 -9.44
CA LYS A 40 -22.13 -15.66 -9.30
C LYS A 40 -21.63 -16.93 -10.01
N ASP A 41 -20.68 -16.80 -10.92
CA ASP A 41 -20.09 -17.96 -11.61
C ASP A 41 -18.62 -18.10 -11.20
N ASN A 42 -18.40 -18.92 -10.16
CA ASN A 42 -17.17 -19.66 -9.80
C ASN A 42 -16.99 -19.82 -8.29
N LEU A 43 -18.02 -20.34 -7.61
CA LEU A 43 -17.85 -21.02 -6.32
C LEU A 43 -18.38 -22.45 -6.43
N THR A 44 -17.71 -23.27 -7.23
CA THR A 44 -17.86 -24.72 -7.16
C THR A 44 -16.60 -25.37 -7.71
N THR A 45 -15.69 -25.74 -6.82
CA THR A 45 -14.75 -26.86 -6.94
C THR A 45 -13.87 -26.91 -5.68
N THR A 46 -14.49 -27.28 -4.56
CA THR A 46 -13.78 -28.02 -3.50
C THR A 46 -13.81 -29.50 -3.90
N PRO A 47 -12.66 -30.18 -4.07
CA PRO A 47 -12.68 -31.63 -4.18
C PRO A 47 -12.93 -32.20 -2.78
N ALA A 48 -14.07 -32.86 -2.62
CA ALA A 48 -14.34 -33.71 -1.46
C ALA A 48 -13.29 -34.83 -1.41
N LEU A 49 -12.67 -35.02 -0.23
CA LEU A 49 -11.97 -36.26 0.10
C LEU A 49 -12.99 -37.41 0.04
N SER A 50 -12.81 -38.30 -0.92
CA SER A 50 -13.47 -39.60 -0.92
C SER A 50 -12.60 -40.59 -0.15
N ASN A 51 -13.18 -41.15 0.91
CA ASN A 51 -12.67 -42.31 1.61
C ASN A 51 -12.60 -43.49 0.64
N VAL A 52 -11.41 -44.05 0.46
CA VAL A 52 -11.26 -45.42 -0.05
C VAL A 52 -10.43 -46.20 0.96
N THR A 53 -11.15 -47.02 1.70
CA THR A 53 -10.64 -48.14 2.50
C THR A 53 -10.05 -49.18 1.56
N SER A 54 -8.80 -49.58 1.76
CA SER A 54 -8.31 -50.90 1.36
C SER A 54 -7.25 -51.36 2.33
N GLN A 55 -7.56 -52.50 2.95
CA GLN A 55 -6.77 -53.19 3.96
C GLN A 55 -5.59 -53.96 3.34
N ASN A 56 -4.57 -54.14 4.19
CA ASN A 56 -3.62 -55.26 4.27
C ASN A 56 -2.59 -55.46 3.14
N ASN A 57 -1.31 -55.25 3.46
CA ASN A 57 -0.45 -56.38 3.86
C ASN A 57 0.88 -55.95 4.50
N LEU A 58 1.34 -56.80 5.41
CA LEU A 58 2.51 -56.69 6.26
C LEU A 58 3.83 -56.57 5.49
N ASN A 59 4.79 -55.82 6.03
CA ASN A 59 6.01 -56.44 6.56
C ASN A 59 6.83 -55.50 7.46
N GLN A 60 7.33 -56.12 8.51
CA GLN A 60 8.17 -55.60 9.57
C GLN A 60 9.51 -55.08 9.03
N ILE A 61 10.07 -54.06 9.68
CA ILE A 61 11.45 -54.04 10.19
C ILE A 61 11.50 -53.03 11.34
N ASN A 62 11.80 -53.53 12.53
CA ASN A 62 12.19 -52.77 13.71
C ASN A 62 13.55 -52.09 13.49
N ASN A 63 13.75 -50.89 14.04
CA ASN A 63 14.77 -50.66 15.07
C ASN A 63 14.74 -49.23 15.62
N ASN A 64 14.36 -49.15 16.89
CA ASN A 64 14.86 -48.31 17.98
C ASN A 64 15.89 -47.24 17.63
N TYR A 65 15.62 -45.98 18.01
CA TYR A 65 16.56 -45.20 18.83
C TYR A 65 15.80 -44.24 19.77
N THR A 66 16.25 -44.26 21.00
CA THR A 66 15.71 -43.67 22.24
C THR A 66 16.08 -42.19 22.42
N ASN A 67 15.16 -41.47 23.07
CA ASN A 67 15.36 -40.18 23.73
C ASN A 67 16.55 -40.17 24.70
N ILE A 68 17.39 -39.13 24.66
CA ILE A 68 18.15 -38.65 25.82
C ILE A 68 18.26 -37.12 25.76
N PHE A 69 17.60 -36.43 26.70
CA PHE A 69 17.95 -35.08 27.16
C PHE A 69 19.11 -35.16 28.16
N PRO A 70 19.92 -34.10 28.27
CA PRO A 70 20.44 -33.74 29.59
C PRO A 70 20.14 -32.28 29.96
N ASN A 71 19.54 -32.14 31.15
CA ASN A 71 19.66 -30.96 32.00
C ASN A 71 21.12 -30.82 32.47
N SER A 72 21.62 -29.59 32.53
CA SER A 72 22.73 -29.24 33.42
C SER A 72 22.57 -27.82 33.95
N THR A 73 22.22 -27.75 35.22
CA THR A 73 22.30 -26.59 36.12
C THR A 73 23.72 -26.48 36.66
N VAL A 74 24.37 -25.31 36.56
CA VAL A 74 25.48 -24.92 37.47
C VAL A 74 25.36 -23.43 37.81
N THR A 75 25.59 -23.15 39.08
CA THR A 75 25.37 -21.94 39.87
C THR A 75 26.60 -21.03 40.00
N ASN A 76 26.33 -19.77 40.40
CA ASN A 76 27.14 -18.82 41.19
C ASN A 76 28.29 -18.03 40.53
N ALA A 77 28.21 -16.69 40.56
CA ALA A 77 28.82 -15.88 41.62
C ALA A 77 28.57 -14.36 41.43
N LEU A 78 28.15 -13.71 42.51
CA LEU A 78 28.12 -12.26 42.74
C LEU A 78 29.47 -11.81 43.34
N THR A 79 29.94 -10.61 43.00
CA THR A 79 30.56 -9.64 43.96
C THR A 79 30.75 -8.24 43.33
N PRO A 80 30.83 -7.15 44.13
CA PRO A 80 30.46 -5.78 43.72
C PRO A 80 31.53 -4.66 43.93
N ILE A 81 31.24 -3.44 43.40
CA ILE A 81 31.61 -2.06 43.90
C ILE A 81 33.09 -1.59 43.70
N PRO A 82 33.42 -0.28 43.43
CA PRO A 82 32.91 0.90 44.13
C PRO A 82 32.52 2.20 43.37
N THR A 83 31.76 2.99 44.12
CA THR A 83 31.31 4.39 44.02
C THR A 83 32.34 5.43 44.47
N THR A 84 32.26 6.66 43.92
CA THR A 84 32.45 8.01 44.55
C THR A 84 32.34 9.08 43.45
N THR A 85 31.77 10.29 43.55
CA THR A 85 31.09 11.09 44.61
C THR A 85 30.49 12.38 43.97
N THR A 86 29.28 12.73 44.41
CA THR A 86 28.75 14.07 44.78
C THR A 86 29.16 15.38 44.08
N SER A 87 28.15 16.16 43.64
CA SER A 87 27.90 17.51 44.19
C SER A 87 26.46 17.98 43.93
N THR A 88 25.86 18.49 45.00
CA THR A 88 24.48 18.93 45.24
C THR A 88 24.29 20.43 44.97
N ILE A 89 23.02 20.89 45.05
CA ILE A 89 22.43 22.24 45.29
C ILE A 89 21.52 22.62 44.12
N GLY A 90 20.24 22.98 44.26
CA GLY A 90 19.40 23.26 45.42
C GLY A 90 17.98 23.62 44.94
N ALA A 91 17.00 23.41 45.79
CA ALA A 91 15.56 23.50 45.55
C ALA A 91 15.03 24.94 45.42
N GLN A 92 13.81 25.11 44.87
CA GLN A 92 12.69 25.69 45.64
C GLN A 92 11.33 25.51 44.95
N ASN A 93 10.37 25.08 45.78
CA ASN A 93 8.93 25.02 45.55
C ASN A 93 8.31 26.42 45.47
N ASN A 94 7.18 26.54 44.76
CA ASN A 94 5.98 27.11 45.38
C ASN A 94 4.70 26.73 44.60
N LEU A 95 3.83 25.99 45.28
CA LEU A 95 2.40 25.95 45.00
C LEU A 95 1.77 27.26 45.51
N ASN A 96 0.78 27.78 44.79
CA ASN A 96 -0.39 28.38 45.43
C ASN A 96 -1.61 28.29 44.51
N ASN A 97 -2.70 27.93 45.17
CA ASN A 97 -4.02 27.60 44.65
C ASN A 97 -4.98 28.70 45.18
N SER A 98 -5.94 29.20 44.37
CA SER A 98 -7.32 29.46 44.83
C SER A 98 -8.19 30.26 43.84
N SER A 99 -9.37 29.68 43.58
CA SER A 99 -10.73 30.26 43.58
C SER A 99 -11.21 31.22 42.48
N SER A 100 -12.05 30.65 41.62
CA SER A 100 -13.47 30.98 41.36
C SER A 100 -14.00 32.41 41.50
N LYS A 101 -14.72 32.87 40.46
CA LYS A 101 -16.01 33.61 40.55
C LYS A 101 -16.68 33.70 39.17
N ASP A 102 -17.95 33.23 39.13
CA ASP A 102 -19.16 33.86 38.56
C ASP A 102 -19.15 34.54 37.17
N SER A 103 -20.22 34.62 36.37
CA SER A 103 -21.55 34.01 36.23
C SER A 103 -22.27 34.82 35.12
N LEU A 104 -23.01 34.13 34.24
CA LEU A 104 -24.20 34.57 33.45
C LEU A 104 -24.23 35.86 32.58
N LYS A 105 -24.67 35.66 31.32
CA LYS A 105 -25.76 36.33 30.52
C LYS A 105 -25.41 36.27 29.02
N SER A 106 -26.29 36.08 28.04
CA SER A 106 -27.75 36.22 27.95
C SER A 106 -28.33 35.32 26.85
N ALA A 107 -29.63 35.06 26.96
CA ALA A 107 -30.43 34.29 26.02
C ALA A 107 -31.35 35.20 25.18
N LYS A 108 -31.50 34.83 23.90
CA LYS A 108 -32.75 34.75 23.09
C LYS A 108 -33.82 35.86 23.12
N SER A 109 -34.11 36.38 21.92
CA SER A 109 -35.37 36.22 21.15
C SER A 109 -36.15 37.48 20.72
N THR A 110 -36.29 37.58 19.38
CA THR A 110 -37.50 37.81 18.53
C THR A 110 -38.59 38.83 18.88
N LYS A 111 -38.96 39.62 17.84
CA LYS A 111 -40.33 40.03 17.43
C LYS A 111 -40.30 40.34 15.91
N SER A 112 -40.95 39.56 15.04
CA SER A 112 -42.38 39.52 14.65
C SER A 112 -42.77 40.58 13.60
N ASN A 113 -43.27 40.14 12.43
CA ASN A 113 -44.35 40.83 11.73
C ASN A 113 -45.16 39.88 10.82
N LYS A 114 -46.48 40.05 10.87
CA LYS A 114 -47.54 39.32 10.16
C LYS A 114 -47.72 39.86 8.73
N SER A 115 -48.13 39.00 7.79
CA SER A 115 -49.07 39.40 6.74
C SER A 115 -49.90 38.21 6.24
N SER A 116 -51.21 38.41 6.24
CA SER A 116 -52.25 37.58 5.64
C SER A 116 -52.30 37.70 4.11
N ARG A 117 -52.50 36.59 3.40
CA ARG A 117 -53.20 36.62 2.10
C ARG A 117 -53.80 35.25 1.74
N SER A 118 -55.04 35.30 1.31
CA SER A 118 -55.93 34.26 0.80
C SER A 118 -55.52 33.78 -0.60
N VAL A 119 -55.60 32.46 -0.89
CA VAL A 119 -55.77 31.93 -2.26
C VAL A 119 -56.59 30.64 -2.28
N LYS A 120 -57.42 30.55 -3.32
CA LYS A 120 -58.40 29.56 -3.76
C LYS A 120 -57.87 28.15 -4.04
N ASN A 121 -58.79 27.19 -3.95
CA ASN A 121 -58.76 25.88 -4.63
C ASN A 121 -58.50 26.00 -6.14
N ASN A 122 -57.64 25.12 -6.67
CA ASN A 122 -57.88 24.42 -7.95
C ASN A 122 -56.88 23.26 -8.18
N ASN A 123 -57.45 22.07 -8.38
CA ASN A 123 -57.14 20.99 -9.32
C ASN A 123 -55.70 20.56 -9.66
N ASN A 124 -55.51 19.24 -9.50
CA ASN A 124 -54.79 18.30 -10.38
C ASN A 124 -53.46 18.75 -10.99
N SER A 125 -52.38 18.25 -10.42
CA SER A 125 -51.10 18.08 -11.12
C SER A 125 -50.46 16.78 -10.65
N SER A 126 -50.62 15.75 -11.50
CA SER A 126 -49.72 14.62 -11.72
C SER A 126 -48.55 14.48 -10.75
N ASN A 127 -48.66 13.49 -9.86
CA ASN A 127 -47.61 13.02 -8.97
C ASN A 127 -46.52 12.31 -9.80
N SER A 128 -45.76 13.07 -10.57
CA SER A 128 -44.56 12.60 -11.28
C SER A 128 -43.44 12.49 -10.25
N LYS A 129 -43.42 11.37 -9.53
CA LYS A 129 -42.25 10.92 -8.76
C LYS A 129 -41.09 10.73 -9.74
N SER A 130 -40.33 11.80 -9.98
CA SER A 130 -39.01 11.70 -10.59
C SER A 130 -38.14 10.90 -9.62
N LYS A 131 -38.02 9.58 -9.87
CA LYS A 131 -36.97 8.77 -9.26
C LYS A 131 -35.65 9.40 -9.70
N LEU A 132 -35.04 10.21 -8.83
CA LEU A 132 -33.64 10.61 -8.93
C LEU A 132 -32.84 9.32 -9.02
N LYS A 133 -32.42 8.95 -10.24
CA LYS A 133 -31.49 7.84 -10.46
C LYS A 133 -30.23 8.21 -9.68
N LYS A 134 -29.98 7.51 -8.56
CA LYS A 134 -28.72 7.61 -7.82
C LYS A 134 -27.61 7.32 -8.83
N LYS A 135 -26.88 8.35 -9.24
CA LYS A 135 -25.76 8.22 -10.19
C LYS A 135 -24.78 7.25 -9.54
N GLU A 136 -24.66 6.04 -10.07
CA GLU A 136 -23.69 5.08 -9.56
C GLU A 136 -22.32 5.76 -9.65
N LYS A 137 -21.63 5.88 -8.52
CA LYS A 137 -20.26 6.38 -8.51
C LYS A 137 -19.44 5.42 -9.37
N GLU A 138 -18.76 5.98 -10.36
CA GLU A 138 -17.85 5.22 -11.21
C GLU A 138 -16.80 4.52 -10.33
N LYS A 139 -16.55 3.23 -10.61
CA LYS A 139 -15.49 2.49 -9.93
C LYS A 139 -14.14 3.01 -10.40
N ARG A 140 -13.24 3.25 -9.45
CA ARG A 140 -11.89 3.77 -9.71
C ARG A 140 -10.87 2.83 -9.08
N PHE A 141 -9.74 2.66 -9.73
CA PHE A 141 -8.59 1.93 -9.23
C PHE A 141 -7.75 2.85 -8.36
N LYS A 142 -7.68 2.58 -7.06
CA LYS A 142 -6.97 3.41 -6.07
C LYS A 142 -5.62 2.80 -5.74
N ILE A 143 -4.55 3.49 -6.10
CA ILE A 143 -3.17 3.03 -5.92
C ILE A 143 -2.37 4.03 -5.08
N ALA A 144 -1.51 3.54 -4.19
CA ALA A 144 -0.53 4.36 -3.48
C ALA A 144 0.90 4.03 -3.95
N LEU A 145 1.70 5.06 -4.22
CA LEU A 145 3.07 4.95 -4.72
C LEU A 145 4.07 5.54 -3.73
N SER A 146 5.11 4.78 -3.38
CA SER A 146 6.34 5.39 -2.82
C SER A 146 7.25 5.95 -3.93
N GLY A 147 8.22 6.78 -3.56
CA GLY A 147 9.20 7.32 -4.51
C GLY A 147 10.43 6.43 -4.74
N GLY A 148 11.55 7.08 -5.05
CA GLY A 148 12.84 6.41 -5.24
C GLY A 148 12.92 5.63 -6.55
N SER A 149 13.66 4.51 -6.55
CA SER A 149 13.85 3.68 -7.76
C SER A 149 12.55 3.09 -8.29
N LEU A 150 11.53 2.90 -7.44
CA LEU A 150 10.21 2.41 -7.85
C LEU A 150 9.61 3.24 -9.01
N ILE A 151 9.78 4.56 -9.00
CA ILE A 151 9.24 5.41 -10.08
C ILE A 151 9.92 5.08 -11.42
N GLN A 152 11.21 4.73 -11.42
CA GLN A 152 11.91 4.31 -12.63
C GLN A 152 11.38 2.98 -13.15
N VAL A 153 11.16 2.00 -12.28
CA VAL A 153 10.58 0.70 -12.62
C VAL A 153 9.20 0.85 -13.25
N LEU A 154 8.37 1.71 -12.66
CA LEU A 154 7.04 2.00 -13.17
C LEU A 154 7.08 2.75 -14.51
N HIS A 155 8.01 3.68 -14.70
CA HIS A 155 8.24 4.30 -16.01
C HIS A 155 8.58 3.25 -17.07
N GLU A 156 9.53 2.35 -16.79
CA GLU A 156 9.98 1.33 -17.75
C GLU A 156 8.92 0.28 -18.06
N GLY A 157 8.06 -0.03 -17.11
CA GLY A 157 7.00 -1.03 -17.24
C GLY A 157 5.69 -0.47 -17.76
N LEU A 158 5.13 0.56 -17.12
CA LEU A 158 3.77 1.04 -17.37
C LEU A 158 3.64 1.81 -18.69
N LEU A 159 4.60 2.67 -19.06
CA LEU A 159 4.48 3.48 -20.28
C LEU A 159 4.53 2.64 -21.57
N LYS A 160 5.02 1.39 -21.49
CA LYS A 160 5.03 0.45 -22.61
C LYS A 160 3.71 -0.31 -22.77
N ARG A 161 2.75 -0.13 -21.85
CA ARG A 161 1.46 -0.84 -21.85
C ARG A 161 0.34 -0.03 -22.50
N THR A 162 -0.52 -0.73 -23.24
CA THR A 162 -1.66 -0.14 -23.96
C THR A 162 -3.01 -0.48 -23.35
N ASP A 163 -3.05 -1.31 -22.30
CA ASP A 163 -4.26 -1.79 -21.63
C ASP A 163 -4.45 -1.16 -20.23
N ILE A 164 -3.71 -0.09 -19.95
CA ILE A 164 -3.93 0.76 -18.78
C ILE A 164 -5.08 1.72 -19.06
N GLN A 165 -6.02 1.81 -18.13
CA GLN A 165 -7.17 2.73 -18.18
C GLN A 165 -6.88 3.93 -17.27
N TRP A 166 -6.00 4.83 -17.70
CA TRP A 166 -5.47 5.91 -16.84
C TRP A 166 -6.58 6.84 -16.32
N ASP A 167 -7.63 7.10 -17.11
CA ASP A 167 -8.82 7.85 -16.71
C ASP A 167 -9.54 7.31 -15.46
N LYS A 168 -9.33 6.04 -15.12
CA LYS A 168 -9.94 5.35 -13.97
C LYS A 168 -9.02 5.24 -12.76
N TRP A 169 -7.82 5.81 -12.81
CA TRP A 169 -6.87 5.75 -11.70
C TRP A 169 -7.05 6.92 -10.75
N ASP A 170 -7.00 6.62 -9.46
CA ASP A 170 -6.75 7.58 -8.40
C ASP A 170 -5.39 7.23 -7.79
N ILE A 171 -4.39 8.07 -8.04
CA ILE A 171 -3.01 7.86 -7.61
C ILE A 171 -2.73 8.71 -6.38
N TYR A 172 -2.31 8.05 -5.31
CA TYR A 172 -1.87 8.64 -4.05
C TYR A 172 -0.39 8.33 -3.81
N PHE A 173 0.20 8.99 -2.82
CA PHE A 173 1.59 8.80 -2.43
C PHE A 173 1.67 8.19 -1.04
N ALA A 174 2.56 7.20 -0.89
CA ALA A 174 2.81 6.51 0.37
C ALA A 174 3.50 7.43 1.39
N ASP A 175 4.35 8.32 0.90
CA ASP A 175 5.06 9.34 1.63
C ASP A 175 5.45 10.47 0.68
N GLU A 176 5.84 11.60 1.25
CA GLU A 176 6.42 12.70 0.49
C GLU A 176 7.45 13.45 1.33
N ARG A 177 8.49 13.93 0.66
CA ARG A 177 9.54 14.78 1.21
C ARG A 177 9.01 16.20 1.10
N LEU A 178 9.04 16.94 2.20
CA LEU A 178 8.50 18.30 2.25
C LEU A 178 9.52 19.28 1.66
N VAL A 179 9.64 19.20 0.35
CA VAL A 179 10.48 20.02 -0.50
C VAL A 179 9.66 20.50 -1.69
N PRO A 180 10.09 21.57 -2.40
CA PRO A 180 9.45 21.97 -3.65
C PRO A 180 9.36 20.83 -4.67
N PHE A 181 8.32 20.82 -5.50
CA PHE A 181 8.03 19.77 -6.48
C PHE A 181 9.03 19.74 -7.64
N ASP A 182 9.75 20.83 -7.90
CA ASP A 182 10.86 20.85 -8.85
C ASP A 182 12.11 20.13 -8.32
N SER A 183 12.21 19.94 -6.99
CA SER A 183 13.28 19.18 -6.36
C SER A 183 13.31 17.74 -6.89
N VAL A 184 14.53 17.21 -7.00
CA VAL A 184 14.78 15.80 -7.34
C VAL A 184 14.33 14.85 -6.23
N ASP A 185 14.18 15.35 -5.00
CA ASP A 185 13.80 14.55 -3.83
C ASP A 185 12.28 14.39 -3.66
N SER A 186 11.47 15.19 -4.36
CA SER A 186 10.00 15.06 -4.33
C SER A 186 9.55 13.81 -5.08
N ASN A 187 8.81 12.95 -4.38
CA ASN A 187 8.21 11.73 -4.94
C ASN A 187 7.19 12.09 -6.03
N TYR A 188 6.30 13.05 -5.78
CA TYR A 188 5.36 13.56 -6.76
C TYR A 188 6.08 14.22 -7.94
N GLY A 189 7.04 15.10 -7.68
CA GLY A 189 7.83 15.75 -8.73
C GLY A 189 8.48 14.73 -9.67
N GLN A 190 9.09 13.69 -9.10
CA GLN A 190 9.70 12.60 -9.86
C GLN A 190 8.66 11.80 -10.67
N ALA A 191 7.55 11.40 -10.05
CA ALA A 191 6.47 10.67 -10.73
C ALA A 191 5.82 11.49 -11.85
N LYS A 192 5.66 12.80 -11.65
CA LYS A 192 5.15 13.72 -12.66
C LYS A 192 6.05 13.75 -13.89
N ARG A 193 7.35 14.03 -13.69
CA ARG A 193 8.33 14.14 -14.79
C ARG A 193 8.55 12.82 -15.52
N LYS A 194 8.59 11.70 -14.79
CA LYS A 194 8.92 10.38 -15.35
C LYS A 194 7.71 9.60 -15.84
N ILE A 195 6.49 9.91 -15.42
CA ILE A 195 5.32 9.11 -15.77
C ILE A 195 4.21 10.03 -16.25
N PHE A 196 3.69 10.91 -15.39
CA PHE A 196 2.41 11.56 -15.67
C PHE A 196 2.45 12.53 -16.86
N ASP A 197 3.56 13.25 -17.05
CA ASP A 197 3.74 14.15 -18.20
C ASP A 197 3.98 13.39 -19.51
N LEU A 198 4.28 12.09 -19.45
CA LEU A 198 4.56 11.24 -20.60
C LEU A 198 3.35 10.37 -21.00
N ILE A 199 2.24 10.41 -20.25
CA ILE A 199 1.02 9.70 -20.59
C ILE A 199 0.38 10.37 -21.82
N ASP A 200 0.12 9.60 -22.86
CA ASP A 200 -0.75 10.01 -23.97
C ASP A 200 -2.21 10.08 -23.47
N SER A 201 -2.56 11.25 -22.92
CA SER A 201 -3.85 11.47 -22.28
C SER A 201 -5.02 11.53 -23.26
N GLU A 202 -4.75 11.79 -24.55
CA GLU A 202 -5.79 11.76 -25.58
C GLU A 202 -6.20 10.32 -25.87
N LYS A 203 -5.21 9.41 -25.94
CA LYS A 203 -5.45 8.01 -26.23
C LYS A 203 -5.93 7.19 -25.03
N PHE A 204 -5.34 7.42 -23.85
CA PHE A 204 -5.57 6.56 -22.68
C PHE A 204 -6.26 7.27 -21.50
N GLY A 205 -6.57 8.55 -21.67
CA GLY A 205 -7.16 9.37 -20.61
C GLY A 205 -6.15 9.80 -19.54
N LYS A 206 -6.63 10.54 -18.53
CA LYS A 206 -5.78 11.16 -17.50
C LYS A 206 -6.13 10.64 -16.10
N PRO A 207 -5.14 10.23 -15.29
CA PRO A 207 -5.39 9.83 -13.91
C PRO A 207 -5.70 11.03 -13.01
N ASN A 208 -6.44 10.80 -11.93
CA ASN A 208 -6.51 11.74 -10.83
C ASN A 208 -5.27 11.55 -9.95
N ILE A 209 -4.53 12.63 -9.69
CA ILE A 209 -3.34 12.61 -8.85
C ILE A 209 -3.63 13.35 -7.55
N TYR A 210 -3.35 12.69 -6.43
CA TYR A 210 -3.55 13.20 -5.07
C TYR A 210 -2.20 13.26 -4.36
N HIS A 211 -1.53 14.40 -4.48
CA HIS A 211 -0.27 14.72 -3.79
C HIS A 211 -0.53 15.69 -2.63
N ILE A 212 0.53 16.05 -1.90
CA ILE A 212 0.47 17.05 -0.82
C ILE A 212 0.19 18.46 -1.35
N ASP A 213 -0.15 19.40 -0.46
CA ASP A 213 -0.16 20.82 -0.79
C ASP A 213 1.27 21.40 -0.63
N GLU A 214 1.89 21.81 -1.74
CA GLU A 214 3.25 22.36 -1.75
C GLU A 214 3.38 23.61 -0.87
N SER A 215 2.30 24.38 -0.68
CA SER A 215 2.34 25.57 0.17
C SER A 215 2.54 25.26 1.66
N LEU A 216 2.32 24.00 2.07
CA LEU A 216 2.42 23.55 3.46
C LEU A 216 3.73 22.83 3.78
N ILE A 217 4.70 22.76 2.85
CA ILE A 217 5.96 22.01 3.05
C ILE A 217 6.80 22.50 4.24
N ASN A 218 6.59 23.74 4.70
CA ASN A 218 7.28 24.29 5.86
C ASN A 218 6.61 23.93 7.21
N ASN A 219 5.45 23.25 7.19
CA ASN A 219 4.72 22.84 8.38
C ASN A 219 4.32 21.35 8.27
N PRO A 220 5.16 20.42 8.74
CA PRO A 220 4.93 18.98 8.56
C PRO A 220 3.59 18.49 9.09
N GLN A 221 3.17 18.95 10.28
CA GLN A 221 1.90 18.54 10.88
C GLN A 221 0.72 19.03 10.05
N GLU A 222 0.71 20.30 9.65
CA GLU A 222 -0.39 20.86 8.84
C GLU A 222 -0.46 20.21 7.45
N CYS A 223 0.69 19.91 6.85
CA CYS A 223 0.77 19.17 5.60
C CYS A 223 0.19 17.75 5.74
N ALA A 224 0.51 17.04 6.83
CA ALA A 224 -0.04 15.71 7.12
C ALA A 224 -1.58 15.76 7.28
N ASP A 225 -2.09 16.72 8.06
CA ASP A 225 -3.52 16.91 8.28
C ASP A 225 -4.27 17.26 6.98
N ASN A 226 -3.67 18.08 6.12
CA ASN A 226 -4.22 18.40 4.80
C ASN A 226 -4.29 17.15 3.91
N TYR A 227 -3.21 16.36 3.88
CA TYR A 227 -3.17 15.13 3.10
C TYR A 227 -4.17 14.09 3.60
N GLU A 228 -4.35 13.98 4.93
CA GLU A 228 -5.37 13.14 5.53
C GLU A 228 -6.79 13.55 5.10
N LYS A 229 -7.10 14.85 5.08
CA LYS A 229 -8.38 15.36 4.54
C LYS A 229 -8.58 14.99 3.08
N THR A 230 -7.52 14.99 2.27
CA THR A 230 -7.55 14.57 0.87
C THR A 230 -7.89 13.08 0.73
N LEU A 231 -7.30 12.23 1.57
CA LEU A 231 -7.64 10.80 1.67
C LEU A 231 -9.10 10.63 2.12
N ILE A 232 -9.52 11.28 3.19
CA ILE A 232 -10.90 11.18 3.69
C ILE A 232 -11.89 11.50 2.57
N LYS A 233 -11.71 12.61 1.83
CA LYS A 233 -12.59 12.95 0.69
C LYS A 233 -12.59 11.88 -0.41
N GLY A 234 -11.42 11.32 -0.72
CA GLY A 234 -11.26 10.27 -1.75
C GLY A 234 -11.86 8.92 -1.38
N PHE A 235 -11.98 8.63 -0.08
CA PHE A 235 -12.45 7.34 0.46
C PHE A 235 -13.82 7.42 1.16
N ALA A 236 -14.37 8.62 1.41
CA ALA A 236 -15.66 8.88 2.08
C ALA A 236 -16.92 8.46 1.26
N GLY A 237 -16.77 7.59 0.26
CA GLY A 237 -17.89 7.04 -0.50
C GLY A 237 -18.66 5.92 0.22
N ARG A 238 -18.16 5.46 1.37
CA ARG A 238 -18.77 4.43 2.19
C ARG A 238 -18.89 5.01 3.60
N ASP A 239 -20.11 5.32 4.02
CA ASP A 239 -20.39 5.64 5.42
C ASP A 239 -19.78 4.50 6.27
N SER A 240 -18.83 4.81 7.17
CA SER A 240 -18.09 3.88 8.09
C SER A 240 -16.65 3.44 7.75
N VAL A 241 -15.95 3.98 6.75
CA VAL A 241 -14.55 3.55 6.50
C VAL A 241 -13.61 4.03 7.61
N LYS A 242 -13.14 3.08 8.44
CA LYS A 242 -12.17 3.32 9.53
C LYS A 242 -10.75 3.57 9.02
N LEU A 243 -10.36 2.95 7.92
CA LEU A 243 -9.05 3.07 7.25
C LEU A 243 -9.24 3.04 5.73
N PRO A 244 -8.51 3.86 4.96
CA PRO A 244 -8.60 3.83 3.51
C PRO A 244 -8.10 2.48 3.00
N MET A 245 -8.87 1.88 2.09
CA MET A 245 -8.53 0.57 1.52
C MET A 245 -8.12 0.77 0.06
N PHE A 246 -6.81 0.79 -0.18
CA PHE A 246 -6.24 0.85 -1.53
C PHE A 246 -6.38 -0.50 -2.24
N ASP A 247 -6.53 -0.47 -3.56
CA ASP A 247 -6.54 -1.69 -4.39
C ASP A 247 -5.12 -2.29 -4.51
N LEU A 248 -4.12 -1.41 -4.54
CA LEU A 248 -2.70 -1.74 -4.58
C LEU A 248 -1.87 -0.67 -3.86
N PHE A 249 -0.93 -1.11 -3.05
CA PHE A 249 0.04 -0.25 -2.38
C PHE A 249 1.45 -0.67 -2.82
N LEU A 250 2.16 0.21 -3.51
CA LEU A 250 3.50 -0.05 -4.05
C LEU A 250 4.58 0.63 -3.22
N LEU A 251 5.49 -0.18 -2.69
CA LEU A 251 6.55 0.25 -1.79
C LEU A 251 7.92 -0.12 -2.37
N GLY A 252 8.85 0.81 -2.31
CA GLY A 252 10.27 0.49 -2.28
C GLY A 252 10.71 0.04 -0.88
N CYS A 253 11.95 -0.43 -0.78
CA CYS A 253 12.64 -0.64 0.50
C CYS A 253 14.04 -0.03 0.41
N ALA A 254 14.36 0.85 1.36
CA ALA A 254 15.67 1.48 1.44
C ALA A 254 16.72 0.54 2.06
N PRO A 255 18.03 0.78 1.84
CA PRO A 255 19.09 -0.11 2.35
C PRO A 255 19.15 -0.19 3.88
N ASP A 256 18.61 0.80 4.60
CA ASP A 256 18.46 0.81 6.06
C ASP A 256 17.16 0.11 6.54
N GLY A 257 16.30 -0.33 5.62
CA GLY A 257 15.07 -1.06 5.91
C GLY A 257 13.83 -0.18 6.04
N HIS A 258 13.95 1.14 5.86
CA HIS A 258 12.78 2.01 5.86
C HIS A 258 11.90 1.77 4.62
N ILE A 259 10.61 1.98 4.81
CA ILE A 259 9.58 1.94 3.76
C ILE A 259 8.80 3.24 3.86
N ALA A 260 8.35 3.80 2.73
CA ALA A 260 7.75 5.13 2.73
C ALA A 260 8.66 6.11 3.51
N SER A 261 8.16 6.79 4.54
CA SER A 261 9.00 7.53 5.49
C SER A 261 8.93 6.98 6.93
N LEU A 262 8.77 5.66 7.04
CA LEU A 262 8.75 4.91 8.31
C LEU A 262 10.10 4.26 8.55
N PHE A 263 10.86 4.77 9.50
CA PHE A 263 12.24 4.37 9.78
C PHE A 263 12.34 3.36 10.94
N PRO A 264 13.29 2.41 10.91
CA PRO A 264 13.49 1.44 12.00
C PRO A 264 13.71 2.06 13.39
N ASN A 265 14.40 3.21 13.44
CA ASN A 265 14.77 3.86 14.69
C ASN A 265 13.74 4.88 15.20
N PHE A 266 12.60 5.04 14.51
CA PHE A 266 11.52 5.99 14.84
C PHE A 266 10.31 5.20 15.35
N GLN A 267 10.45 4.66 16.56
CA GLN A 267 9.51 3.68 17.10
C GLN A 267 8.12 4.25 17.33
N GLU A 268 8.00 5.54 17.62
CA GLU A 268 6.73 6.26 17.72
C GLU A 268 5.93 6.15 16.41
N ASN A 269 6.58 6.36 15.26
CA ASN A 269 5.94 6.30 13.95
C ASN A 269 5.53 4.87 13.58
N LEU A 270 6.33 3.87 13.96
CA LEU A 270 6.00 2.45 13.72
C LEU A 270 4.87 1.93 14.62
N ARG A 271 4.63 2.58 15.76
CA ARG A 271 3.60 2.19 16.74
C ARG A 271 2.29 2.97 16.59
N GLU A 272 2.20 3.90 15.64
CA GLU A 272 0.97 4.64 15.34
C GLU A 272 -0.16 3.69 14.91
N LYS A 273 -1.36 3.88 15.47
CA LYS A 273 -2.52 2.97 15.31
C LYS A 273 -3.78 3.63 14.77
N PHE A 274 -3.86 4.96 14.85
CA PHE A 274 -5.08 5.73 14.65
C PHE A 274 -4.97 6.68 13.47
N ALA A 275 -3.87 7.44 13.38
CA ALA A 275 -3.66 8.39 12.29
C ALA A 275 -3.49 7.67 10.95
N TRP A 276 -4.06 8.22 9.88
CA TRP A 276 -3.83 7.71 8.52
C TRP A 276 -2.52 8.25 7.97
N VAL A 277 -2.21 9.50 8.29
CA VAL A 277 -1.00 10.22 7.88
C VAL A 277 -0.29 10.77 9.11
N ILE A 278 1.03 10.69 9.14
CA ILE A 278 1.86 11.29 10.18
C ILE A 278 2.90 12.24 9.58
N PRO A 279 3.26 13.34 10.27
CA PRO A 279 4.50 14.03 10.00
C PRO A 279 5.69 13.18 10.45
N VAL A 280 6.81 13.32 9.75
CA VAL A 280 8.09 12.72 10.11
C VAL A 280 9.13 13.82 10.05
N GLU A 281 9.59 14.23 11.22
CA GLU A 281 10.61 15.26 11.39
C GLU A 281 11.94 14.61 11.80
N GLY A 282 13.05 15.20 11.36
CA GLY A 282 14.38 14.69 11.69
C GLY A 282 14.73 13.36 11.03
N ALA A 283 14.18 13.06 9.84
CA ALA A 283 14.49 11.84 9.11
C ALA A 283 16.01 11.61 8.98
N PRO A 284 16.52 10.39 9.22
CA PRO A 284 17.96 10.12 9.37
C PRO A 284 18.75 10.16 8.04
N SER A 285 18.05 10.28 6.90
CA SER A 285 18.66 10.39 5.57
C SER A 285 17.82 11.28 4.67
N GLY A 286 18.43 11.91 3.67
CA GLY A 286 17.74 12.83 2.73
C GLY A 286 17.11 14.04 3.41
N PRO A 287 16.09 14.68 2.80
CA PRO A 287 15.34 15.75 3.44
C PRO A 287 14.71 15.31 4.76
N THR A 288 14.89 16.13 5.79
CA THR A 288 14.55 15.80 7.19
C THR A 288 13.06 15.79 7.46
N ASN A 289 12.31 16.65 6.78
CA ASN A 289 10.86 16.82 6.98
C ASN A 289 10.09 16.09 5.89
N ARG A 290 9.20 15.21 6.31
CA ARG A 290 8.41 14.34 5.44
C ARG A 290 7.01 14.16 6.02
N ILE A 291 6.11 13.58 5.22
CA ILE A 291 4.89 12.94 5.71
C ILE A 291 4.87 11.49 5.27
N SER A 292 4.17 10.62 6.00
CA SER A 292 4.02 9.21 5.64
C SER A 292 2.61 8.71 5.93
N LEU A 293 2.11 7.83 5.06
CA LEU A 293 1.03 6.92 5.43
C LEU A 293 1.53 5.91 6.46
N THR A 294 0.66 5.56 7.40
CA THR A 294 1.01 4.73 8.56
C THR A 294 0.93 3.23 8.25
N ILE A 295 1.57 2.39 9.08
CA ILE A 295 1.51 0.93 8.96
C ILE A 295 0.06 0.41 8.92
N PRO A 296 -0.88 0.86 9.76
CA PRO A 296 -2.29 0.46 9.65
C PRO A 296 -2.90 0.70 8.27
N VAL A 297 -2.62 1.86 7.65
CA VAL A 297 -3.11 2.20 6.31
C VAL A 297 -2.51 1.26 5.26
N ILE A 298 -1.20 1.07 5.29
CA ILE A 298 -0.49 0.17 4.37
C ILE A 298 -1.08 -1.25 4.47
N CYS A 299 -1.18 -1.77 5.69
CA CYS A 299 -1.68 -3.11 5.97
C CYS A 299 -3.17 -3.29 5.70
N HIS A 300 -3.96 -2.23 5.58
CA HIS A 300 -5.38 -2.31 5.24
C HIS A 300 -5.63 -2.48 3.73
N SER A 301 -4.62 -2.31 2.89
CA SER A 301 -4.73 -2.40 1.42
C SER A 301 -5.09 -3.81 0.92
N HIS A 302 -5.83 -3.93 -0.18
CA HIS A 302 -6.15 -5.22 -0.80
C HIS A 302 -4.89 -6.00 -1.21
N ARG A 303 -3.86 -5.28 -1.68
CA ARG A 303 -2.56 -5.83 -2.07
C ARG A 303 -1.47 -4.87 -1.65
N VAL A 304 -0.38 -5.41 -1.12
CA VAL A 304 0.87 -4.67 -0.89
C VAL A 304 1.95 -5.32 -1.74
N ALA A 305 2.69 -4.53 -2.51
CA ALA A 305 3.84 -5.04 -3.25
C ALA A 305 5.09 -4.23 -2.95
N PHE A 306 6.15 -4.94 -2.60
CA PHE A 306 7.49 -4.41 -2.49
C PHE A 306 8.22 -4.60 -3.82
N VAL A 307 8.86 -3.55 -4.32
CA VAL A 307 9.73 -3.59 -5.50
C VAL A 307 11.13 -3.19 -5.05
N VAL A 308 12.06 -4.15 -5.08
CA VAL A 308 13.39 -4.00 -4.47
C VAL A 308 14.43 -4.61 -5.38
N GLU A 309 15.31 -3.77 -5.93
CA GLU A 309 16.29 -4.15 -6.94
C GLU A 309 17.69 -3.69 -6.55
N GLY A 310 18.67 -4.44 -7.04
CA GLY A 310 20.10 -4.17 -6.92
C GLY A 310 20.75 -4.81 -5.70
N SER A 311 22.00 -5.23 -5.88
CA SER A 311 22.84 -5.87 -4.86
C SER A 311 22.94 -5.12 -3.53
N THR A 312 22.84 -3.78 -3.54
CA THR A 312 22.85 -2.96 -2.31
C THR A 312 21.71 -3.27 -1.35
N LYS A 313 20.65 -3.95 -1.82
CA LYS A 313 19.47 -4.33 -1.02
C LYS A 313 19.61 -5.70 -0.36
N ALA A 314 20.52 -6.55 -0.83
CA ALA A 314 20.64 -7.91 -0.33
C ALA A 314 20.82 -8.00 1.21
N PRO A 315 21.68 -7.19 1.86
CA PRO A 315 21.84 -7.27 3.32
C PRO A 315 20.55 -6.96 4.09
N VAL A 316 19.77 -5.97 3.64
CA VAL A 316 18.54 -5.59 4.31
C VAL A 316 17.41 -6.56 4.03
N VAL A 317 17.29 -7.06 2.79
CA VAL A 317 16.31 -8.08 2.43
C VAL A 317 16.56 -9.35 3.24
N ARG A 318 17.83 -9.72 3.45
CA ARG A 318 18.19 -10.82 4.34
C ARG A 318 17.63 -10.64 5.75
N ILE A 319 17.83 -9.47 6.36
CA ILE A 319 17.31 -9.17 7.70
C ILE A 319 15.77 -9.27 7.70
N ILE A 320 15.12 -8.69 6.69
CA ILE A 320 13.66 -8.65 6.59
C ILE A 320 13.05 -10.06 6.53
N MET A 321 13.69 -10.98 5.80
CA MET A 321 13.20 -12.32 5.52
C MET A 321 13.62 -13.36 6.56
N GLU A 322 14.86 -13.29 7.06
CA GLU A 322 15.43 -14.29 7.96
C GLU A 322 15.37 -13.88 9.44
N ARG A 323 15.28 -12.58 9.73
CA ARG A 323 15.30 -12.02 11.09
C ARG A 323 14.14 -11.04 11.34
N PRO A 324 12.88 -11.46 11.11
CA PRO A 324 11.71 -10.58 11.24
C PRO A 324 11.55 -9.99 12.66
N GLU A 325 12.11 -10.64 13.70
CA GLU A 325 12.12 -10.16 15.08
C GLU A 325 12.90 -8.86 15.28
N LYS A 326 13.74 -8.46 14.31
CA LYS A 326 14.39 -7.14 14.30
C LYS A 326 13.39 -6.00 14.11
N GLY A 327 12.14 -6.29 13.71
CA GLY A 327 11.07 -5.32 13.67
C GLY A 327 11.28 -4.21 12.63
N LEU A 328 11.94 -4.53 11.51
CA LEU A 328 12.04 -3.58 10.41
C LEU A 328 10.64 -3.26 9.86
N PRO A 329 10.40 -2.03 9.37
CA PRO A 329 9.09 -1.60 8.87
C PRO A 329 8.45 -2.58 7.87
N SER A 330 9.23 -3.09 6.92
CA SER A 330 8.76 -4.09 5.94
C SER A 330 8.43 -5.45 6.56
N SER A 331 9.15 -5.89 7.60
CA SER A 331 8.81 -7.10 8.37
C SER A 331 7.47 -6.94 9.11
N ILE A 332 7.23 -5.76 9.70
CA ILE A 332 5.94 -5.43 10.33
C ILE A 332 4.81 -5.49 9.29
N VAL A 333 5.03 -4.98 8.07
CA VAL A 333 4.04 -5.08 6.98
C VAL A 333 3.85 -6.51 6.48
N ASN A 334 4.92 -7.30 6.35
CA ASN A 334 4.83 -8.73 5.97
C ASN A 334 3.88 -9.49 6.92
N GLU A 335 3.96 -9.23 8.22
CA GLU A 335 3.09 -9.82 9.22
C GLU A 335 1.68 -9.20 9.21
N GLY A 336 1.58 -7.87 9.30
CA GLY A 336 0.30 -7.16 9.40
C GLY A 336 -0.60 -7.28 8.15
N ALA A 337 0.01 -7.52 6.98
CA ALA A 337 -0.69 -7.73 5.71
C ALA A 337 -0.58 -9.19 5.22
N SER A 338 -0.41 -10.15 6.13
CA SER A 338 -0.18 -11.57 5.81
C SER A 338 -1.11 -12.11 4.72
N GLY A 339 -0.52 -12.80 3.73
CA GLY A 339 -1.21 -13.34 2.55
C GLY A 339 -1.49 -12.34 1.41
N ARG A 340 -1.35 -11.03 1.67
CA ARG A 340 -1.56 -9.95 0.68
C ARG A 340 -0.27 -9.28 0.21
N VAL A 341 0.88 -9.66 0.78
CA VAL A 341 2.19 -9.13 0.42
C VAL A 341 2.85 -9.92 -0.71
N SER A 342 3.35 -9.21 -1.71
CA SER A 342 4.21 -9.73 -2.77
C SER A 342 5.51 -8.93 -2.85
N TRP A 343 6.63 -9.59 -3.12
CA TRP A 343 7.92 -8.97 -3.36
C TRP A 343 8.32 -9.26 -4.79
N PHE A 344 8.69 -8.20 -5.51
CA PHE A 344 9.26 -8.23 -6.85
C PHE A 344 10.70 -7.75 -6.72
N VAL A 345 11.63 -8.67 -6.96
CA VAL A 345 13.05 -8.43 -6.72
C VAL A 345 13.87 -8.94 -7.89
N ASP A 346 15.03 -8.34 -8.13
CA ASP A 346 16.03 -8.97 -8.98
C ASP A 346 16.84 -10.00 -8.19
N ASP A 347 17.59 -10.84 -8.90
CA ASP A 347 18.44 -11.86 -8.28
C ASP A 347 19.57 -11.22 -7.45
N GLU A 348 20.04 -10.03 -7.82
CA GLU A 348 21.05 -9.30 -7.05
C GLU A 348 20.55 -8.91 -5.65
N ALA A 349 19.30 -8.45 -5.51
CA ALA A 349 18.70 -8.12 -4.22
C ALA A 349 18.44 -9.35 -3.32
N LEU A 350 18.62 -10.56 -3.85
CA LEU A 350 18.52 -11.82 -3.11
C LEU A 350 19.86 -12.53 -2.91
N ASN A 351 20.98 -11.87 -3.21
CA ASN A 351 22.30 -12.46 -2.98
C ASN A 351 22.48 -12.82 -1.50
N ASP A 352 22.87 -14.07 -1.20
CA ASP A 352 22.97 -14.62 0.16
C ASP A 352 21.69 -14.51 1.02
N VAL A 353 20.50 -14.55 0.40
CA VAL A 353 19.20 -14.53 1.08
C VAL A 353 18.48 -15.89 0.95
N PHE A 354 18.11 -16.49 2.09
CA PHE A 354 17.38 -17.75 2.14
C PHE A 354 15.86 -17.55 2.05
N VAL A 355 15.32 -17.61 0.83
CA VAL A 355 13.87 -17.46 0.57
C VAL A 355 13.33 -18.50 -0.41
N THR A 356 12.05 -18.85 -0.27
CA THR A 356 11.34 -19.65 -1.27
C THR A 356 10.87 -18.75 -2.42
N LYS A 357 11.61 -18.77 -3.53
CA LYS A 357 11.23 -18.08 -4.77
C LYS A 357 9.99 -18.74 -5.39
N ARG A 358 9.07 -17.92 -5.91
CA ARG A 358 7.92 -18.36 -6.70
C ARG A 358 8.09 -17.89 -8.13
N ARG A 359 7.70 -18.73 -9.09
CA ARG A 359 7.59 -18.32 -10.49
C ARG A 359 6.44 -17.32 -10.64
N TYR A 360 6.72 -16.15 -11.20
CA TYR A 360 5.68 -15.20 -11.56
C TYR A 360 4.88 -15.75 -12.76
N LYS A 361 3.55 -15.65 -12.66
CA LYS A 361 2.63 -16.00 -13.76
C LYS A 361 2.00 -14.70 -14.22
N PHE A 362 2.28 -14.29 -15.46
CA PHE A 362 1.68 -13.13 -16.09
C PHE A 362 0.16 -13.29 -16.19
N ARG A 363 -0.58 -12.22 -15.86
CA ARG A 363 -2.04 -12.27 -15.63
C ARG A 363 -2.82 -11.29 -16.48
N SER A 364 -2.18 -10.26 -17.00
CA SER A 364 -2.77 -9.41 -18.04
C SER A 364 -2.86 -10.22 -19.33
N ILE A 365 -3.98 -10.13 -20.02
CA ILE A 365 -4.17 -10.78 -21.31
C ILE A 365 -3.25 -10.05 -22.28
N GLN A 366 -2.11 -10.65 -22.61
CA GLN A 366 -1.40 -10.29 -23.83
C GLN A 366 -2.25 -10.87 -24.97
N GLU A 367 -3.06 -10.04 -25.63
CA GLU A 367 -3.36 -10.37 -27.02
C GLU A 367 -2.03 -10.23 -27.79
N PRO A 368 -1.52 -11.31 -28.41
CA PRO A 368 -0.37 -11.16 -29.28
C PRO A 368 -0.77 -10.27 -30.46
N PRO A 369 0.16 -9.48 -31.03
CA PRO A 369 -0.11 -8.77 -32.26
C PRO A 369 -0.45 -9.80 -33.34
N THR A 370 -1.72 -9.83 -33.76
CA THR A 370 -2.19 -10.66 -34.87
C THR A 370 -1.43 -10.23 -36.12
N THR A 371 -0.41 -11.01 -36.49
CA THR A 371 0.26 -10.83 -37.77
C THR A 371 -0.70 -11.29 -38.86
N ALA A 372 -1.22 -10.27 -39.55
CA ALA A 372 -1.69 -10.22 -40.93
C ALA A 372 -1.95 -11.55 -41.66
N ASN A 373 -3.22 -11.70 -42.06
CA ASN A 373 -3.69 -12.32 -43.30
C ASN A 373 -2.59 -12.61 -44.34
N THR A 374 -2.11 -13.85 -44.40
CA THR A 374 -1.60 -14.40 -45.65
C THR A 374 -2.81 -14.92 -46.44
N ARG A 375 -3.28 -14.08 -47.36
CA ARG A 375 -4.20 -14.54 -48.41
C ARG A 375 -3.47 -15.60 -49.23
N ASN A 376 -4.08 -16.78 -49.31
CA ASN A 376 -3.81 -17.79 -50.32
C ASN A 376 -3.75 -17.12 -51.71
N SER A 377 -2.59 -17.21 -52.34
CA SER A 377 -2.42 -17.01 -53.79
C SER A 377 -2.36 -18.41 -54.42
N PRO A 378 -3.18 -18.72 -55.43
CA PRO A 378 -3.06 -19.98 -56.15
C PRO A 378 -1.90 -19.92 -57.14
N SER A 379 -1.11 -20.99 -57.17
CA SER A 379 -0.02 -21.23 -58.11
C SER A 379 -0.48 -21.12 -59.58
N PRO A 380 0.30 -20.50 -60.48
CA PRO A 380 0.05 -20.62 -61.91
C PRO A 380 0.66 -21.92 -62.44
N THR A 381 -0.17 -22.70 -63.10
CA THR A 381 0.18 -23.82 -63.99
C THR A 381 1.01 -23.32 -65.16
N LEU A 382 2.23 -23.86 -65.33
CA LEU A 382 3.00 -23.78 -66.57
C LEU A 382 2.73 -25.07 -67.37
N ASN A 383 2.13 -24.93 -68.55
CA ASN A 383 2.16 -25.93 -69.62
C ASN A 383 2.33 -25.20 -70.96
N ASP A 384 3.31 -25.69 -71.72
CA ASP A 384 3.54 -25.68 -73.17
C ASP A 384 3.50 -24.36 -73.96
N SER A 385 4.68 -23.92 -74.41
CA SER A 385 5.10 -23.92 -75.84
C SER A 385 6.58 -23.58 -75.97
#